data_AF-H8ZZU2-F1
#
_entry.id   AF-H8ZZU2-F1
#
_cell.length_a   1.000
_cell.length_b   1.000
_cell.length_c   1.000
_cell.angle_alpha   90.00
_cell.angle_beta   90.00
_cell.angle_gamma   90.00
#
_symmetry.space_group_name_H-M   'P 1'
#
loop_
_entity.id
_entity.type
_entity.pdbx_description
1 polymer ?
#
loop_
_entity_poly.entity_id
_entity_poly.type
_entity_poly.pdbx_seq_one_letter_code
_entity_poly.pdbx_strand_id
1 'polypeptide(L)'
;MTGFNDAAGVASSPSDIKGKYVQSVTVANGVITAQMASSNVNKEIKDKKLSLWAKRQDGSVKWFCGQPVQRANANGANNDEVTAATGKGTDKIDTKHLPSTCRDASSAVCIETPRADFKHFQKISRHRVLPESRHMAEKLRHSRAGGNLGLSVRKLIG
;
A
#
# COMPACT_ATOMS: atom_id res chain seq x y z
N MET A 1 15.27 0.16 -25.35
CA MET A 1 14.25 -0.89 -25.46
C MET A 1 12.90 -0.24 -25.31
N THR A 2 12.01 -0.42 -26.30
CA THR A 2 10.64 0.11 -26.29
C THR A 2 9.86 -0.49 -25.11
N GLY A 3 9.06 0.28 -24.37
CA GLY A 3 8.47 -0.17 -23.10
C GLY A 3 7.22 -1.04 -23.21
N PHE A 4 7.14 -1.95 -24.19
CA PHE A 4 5.96 -2.78 -24.47
C PHE A 4 6.08 -4.20 -23.90
N ASN A 5 5.02 -5.01 -23.97
CA ASN A 5 4.95 -6.37 -23.42
C ASN A 5 6.19 -7.23 -23.75
N ASP A 6 6.58 -7.31 -25.02
CA ASP A 6 7.73 -8.10 -25.47
C ASP A 6 9.04 -7.68 -24.82
N ALA A 7 9.27 -6.37 -24.71
CA ALA A 7 10.47 -5.83 -24.12
C ALA A 7 10.51 -6.02 -22.60
N ALA A 8 9.35 -6.21 -21.97
CA ALA A 8 9.25 -6.59 -20.56
C ALA A 8 9.42 -8.10 -20.34
N GLY A 9 9.54 -8.90 -21.40
CA GLY A 9 9.67 -10.36 -21.31
C GLY A 9 8.39 -11.06 -20.85
N VAL A 10 7.21 -10.45 -21.08
CA VAL A 10 5.90 -11.06 -20.82
C VAL A 10 5.22 -11.43 -22.14
N ALA A 11 4.02 -12.03 -22.08
CA ALA A 11 3.30 -12.43 -23.28
C ALA A 11 3.10 -11.24 -24.25
N SER A 12 3.55 -11.45 -25.49
CA SER A 12 3.58 -10.45 -26.57
C SER A 12 2.22 -9.82 -26.82
N SER A 13 1.18 -10.66 -26.92
CA SER A 13 -0.18 -10.19 -27.10
C SER A 13 -0.81 -9.86 -25.75
N PRO A 14 -1.34 -8.63 -25.54
CA PRO A 14 -2.02 -8.28 -24.30
C PRO A 14 -3.22 -9.19 -23.96
N SER A 15 -3.86 -9.78 -24.99
CA SER A 15 -4.99 -10.71 -24.87
C SER A 15 -4.60 -12.12 -24.43
N ASP A 16 -3.30 -12.44 -24.38
CA ASP A 16 -2.83 -13.72 -23.84
C ASP A 16 -2.75 -13.65 -22.31
N ILE A 17 -2.63 -12.44 -21.74
CA ILE A 17 -2.72 -12.17 -20.30
C ILE A 17 -4.17 -11.82 -19.96
N LYS A 18 -5.00 -12.86 -19.82
CA LYS A 18 -6.44 -12.75 -19.55
C LYS A 18 -6.89 -13.69 -18.43
N GLY A 19 -8.09 -13.45 -17.93
CA GLY A 19 -8.73 -14.31 -16.93
C GLY A 19 -10.24 -14.13 -16.94
N LYS A 20 -10.94 -14.77 -15.98
CA LYS A 20 -12.40 -14.73 -15.91
C LYS A 20 -13.00 -13.31 -15.96
N TYR A 21 -12.30 -12.34 -15.39
CA TYR A 21 -12.76 -10.95 -15.26
C TYR A 21 -11.86 -9.93 -15.97
N VAL A 22 -10.77 -10.37 -16.58
CA VAL A 22 -9.75 -9.52 -17.20
C VAL A 22 -9.64 -9.88 -18.67
N GLN A 23 -9.87 -8.90 -19.54
CA GLN A 23 -9.80 -9.05 -20.99
C GLN A 23 -8.35 -9.06 -21.49
N SER A 24 -7.52 -8.16 -20.95
CA SER A 24 -6.14 -8.00 -21.38
C SER A 24 -5.31 -7.27 -20.33
N VAL A 25 -3.99 -7.47 -20.38
CA VAL A 25 -3.01 -6.68 -19.62
C VAL A 25 -1.95 -6.16 -20.58
N THR A 26 -1.80 -4.84 -20.59
CA THR A 26 -0.84 -4.14 -21.46
C THR A 26 0.23 -3.48 -20.62
N VAL A 27 1.49 -3.63 -21.03
CA VAL A 27 2.63 -2.88 -20.50
C VAL A 27 2.99 -1.79 -21.50
N ALA A 28 3.06 -0.55 -21.02
CA ALA A 28 3.49 0.60 -21.79
C ALA A 28 4.37 1.50 -20.94
N ASN A 29 5.66 1.62 -21.31
CA ASN A 29 6.66 2.41 -20.60
C ASN A 29 6.71 2.08 -19.09
N GLY A 30 6.61 0.80 -18.73
CA GLY A 30 6.60 0.35 -17.33
C GLY A 30 5.33 0.65 -16.55
N VAL A 31 4.27 1.16 -17.21
CA VAL A 31 2.91 1.18 -16.66
C VAL A 31 2.18 -0.07 -17.12
N ILE A 32 1.60 -0.80 -16.18
CA ILE A 32 0.80 -2.00 -16.43
C ILE A 32 -0.66 -1.58 -16.37
N THR A 33 -1.43 -1.83 -17.42
CA THR A 33 -2.86 -1.49 -17.49
C THR A 33 -3.68 -2.74 -17.73
N ALA A 34 -4.60 -3.04 -16.82
CA ALA A 34 -5.55 -4.13 -16.96
C ALA A 34 -6.88 -3.60 -17.49
N GLN A 35 -7.45 -4.30 -18.47
CA GLN A 35 -8.80 -4.05 -18.96
C GLN A 35 -9.75 -5.12 -18.43
N MET A 36 -10.87 -4.69 -17.85
CA MET A 36 -11.92 -5.58 -17.38
C MET A 36 -12.65 -6.23 -18.55
N ALA A 37 -13.13 -7.46 -18.35
CA ALA A 37 -13.89 -8.21 -19.35
C ALA A 37 -15.18 -7.48 -19.77
N SER A 38 -15.67 -7.81 -20.96
CA SER A 38 -16.93 -7.27 -21.50
C SER A 38 -18.17 -8.04 -21.03
N SER A 39 -17.96 -9.21 -20.41
CA SER A 39 -18.98 -10.14 -19.91
C SER A 39 -18.61 -10.67 -18.53
N ASN A 40 -19.60 -11.19 -17.78
CA ASN A 40 -19.41 -11.78 -16.45
C ASN A 40 -18.77 -10.85 -15.41
N VAL A 41 -18.83 -9.54 -15.62
CA VAL A 41 -18.42 -8.49 -14.69
C VAL A 41 -19.59 -7.55 -14.41
N ASN A 42 -19.49 -6.75 -13.35
CA ASN A 42 -20.48 -5.72 -13.07
C ASN A 42 -20.54 -4.71 -14.23
N LYS A 43 -21.75 -4.28 -14.61
CA LYS A 43 -21.98 -3.27 -15.66
C LYS A 43 -21.20 -1.99 -15.41
N GLU A 44 -21.00 -1.61 -14.16
CA GLU A 44 -20.26 -0.40 -13.78
C GLU A 44 -18.73 -0.53 -13.94
N ILE A 45 -18.19 -1.73 -14.17
CA ILE A 45 -16.74 -1.95 -14.39
C ILE A 45 -16.40 -2.56 -15.75
N LYS A 46 -17.41 -2.91 -16.52
CA LYS A 46 -17.27 -3.49 -17.86
C LYS A 46 -16.41 -2.62 -18.77
N ASP A 47 -15.45 -3.24 -19.46
CA ASP A 47 -14.53 -2.62 -20.42
C ASP A 47 -13.66 -1.47 -19.85
N LYS A 48 -13.73 -1.24 -18.52
CA LYS A 48 -12.96 -0.21 -17.82
C LYS A 48 -11.56 -0.71 -17.49
N LYS A 49 -10.72 0.23 -17.07
CA LYS A 49 -9.29 0.00 -16.83
C LYS A 49 -8.84 0.49 -15.46
N LEU A 50 -7.79 -0.15 -14.96
CA LEU A 50 -6.95 0.31 -13.86
C LEU A 50 -5.48 0.15 -14.25
N SER A 51 -4.60 0.91 -13.61
CA SER A 51 -3.17 0.84 -13.88
C SER A 51 -2.37 0.60 -12.59
N LEU A 52 -1.25 -0.10 -12.77
CA LEU A 52 -0.16 -0.20 -11.81
C LEU A 52 1.06 0.48 -12.41
N TRP A 53 1.76 1.28 -11.61
CA TRP A 53 2.98 1.94 -12.02
C TRP A 53 3.96 2.02 -10.86
N ALA A 54 5.24 2.06 -11.20
CA ALA A 54 6.31 2.19 -10.22
C ALA A 54 6.96 3.57 -10.30
N LYS A 55 7.47 4.06 -9.17
CA LYS A 55 8.42 5.17 -9.11
C LYS A 55 9.66 4.73 -8.35
N ARG A 56 10.84 5.17 -8.77
CA ARG A 56 12.11 4.84 -8.09
C ARG A 56 12.19 5.45 -6.69
N GLN A 57 12.83 4.71 -5.78
CA GLN A 57 13.26 5.12 -4.44
C GLN A 57 14.61 4.51 -4.11
N ASP A 58 15.68 5.31 -4.11
CA ASP A 58 17.00 4.99 -3.53
C ASP A 58 17.42 3.50 -3.59
N GLY A 59 17.52 2.96 -4.81
CA GLY A 59 17.93 1.56 -5.04
C GLY A 59 16.78 0.53 -5.09
N SER A 60 15.53 0.97 -4.95
CA SER A 60 14.31 0.19 -5.05
C SER A 60 13.24 0.94 -5.87
N VAL A 61 12.06 0.34 -6.02
CA VAL A 61 10.89 1.01 -6.60
C VAL A 61 9.68 0.82 -5.71
N LYS A 62 8.83 1.85 -5.61
CA LYS A 62 7.52 1.77 -4.98
C LYS A 62 6.45 1.65 -6.06
N TRP A 63 5.59 0.65 -5.92
CA TRP A 63 4.43 0.47 -6.79
C TRP A 63 3.23 1.23 -6.25
N PHE A 64 2.42 1.69 -7.20
CA PHE A 64 1.16 2.38 -7.00
C PHE A 64 0.09 1.68 -7.84
N CYS A 65 -1.15 1.77 -7.40
CA CYS A 65 -2.29 1.16 -8.06
C CYS A 65 -3.48 2.12 -8.02
N GLY A 66 -4.13 2.31 -9.16
CA GLY A 66 -5.25 3.24 -9.23
C GLY A 66 -5.89 3.33 -10.60
N GLN A 67 -6.51 4.47 -10.83
CA GLN A 67 -7.11 4.77 -12.13
C GLN A 67 -6.06 4.78 -13.24
N PRO A 68 -6.47 4.66 -14.52
CA PRO A 68 -5.56 4.61 -15.64
C PRO A 68 -4.59 5.78 -15.69
N VAL A 69 -3.29 5.47 -15.82
CA VAL A 69 -2.20 6.44 -15.98
C VAL A 69 -1.37 6.14 -17.22
N GLN A 70 -0.59 7.12 -17.67
CA GLN A 70 0.35 6.99 -18.77
C GLN A 70 1.71 7.54 -18.35
N ARG A 71 2.77 6.92 -18.87
CA ARG A 71 4.13 7.40 -18.76
C ARG A 71 4.64 7.77 -20.14
N ALA A 72 5.14 9.00 -20.29
CA ALA A 72 5.65 9.50 -21.55
C ALA A 72 6.85 8.67 -22.04
N ASN A 73 7.82 8.42 -21.15
CA ASN A 73 9.09 7.76 -21.49
C ASN A 73 9.43 6.66 -20.48
N ALA A 74 9.83 5.48 -20.97
CA ALA A 74 10.28 4.36 -20.11
C ALA A 74 11.55 4.66 -19.30
N ASN A 75 12.39 5.58 -19.79
CA ASN A 75 13.68 5.97 -19.20
C ASN A 75 13.71 7.46 -18.84
N GLY A 76 12.56 8.07 -18.54
CA GLY A 76 12.49 9.50 -18.25
C GLY A 76 13.37 9.88 -17.05
N ALA A 77 14.19 10.93 -17.20
CA ALA A 77 15.05 11.46 -16.13
C ALA A 77 14.26 12.09 -14.96
N ASN A 78 12.96 12.34 -15.14
CA ASN A 78 12.09 13.04 -14.21
C ASN A 78 11.34 12.05 -13.28
N ASN A 79 12.03 11.47 -12.30
CA ASN A 79 11.44 10.74 -11.16
C ASN A 79 10.35 9.70 -11.50
N ASP A 80 10.40 9.10 -12.69
CA ASP A 80 9.35 8.20 -13.17
C ASP A 80 7.95 8.81 -12.99
N GLU A 81 7.77 10.05 -13.44
CA GLU A 81 6.46 10.70 -13.42
C GLU A 81 5.44 9.97 -14.30
N VAL A 82 4.19 9.95 -13.85
CA VAL A 82 3.05 9.46 -14.60
C VAL A 82 1.95 10.50 -14.57
N THR A 83 1.20 10.61 -15.65
CA THR A 83 0.03 11.48 -15.76
C THR A 83 -1.23 10.62 -15.85
N ALA A 84 -2.38 11.18 -15.46
CA ALA A 84 -3.64 10.50 -15.69
C ALA A 84 -3.79 10.21 -17.20
N ALA A 85 -4.16 8.97 -17.54
CA ALA A 85 -4.30 8.60 -18.94
C ALA A 85 -5.38 9.46 -19.61
N THR A 86 -5.09 9.93 -20.82
CA THR A 86 -6.07 10.63 -21.65
C THR A 86 -7.04 9.61 -22.24
N GLY A 87 -8.01 9.19 -21.44
CA GLY A 87 -9.12 8.33 -21.86
C GLY A 87 -10.45 9.07 -21.70
N LYS A 88 -11.49 8.63 -22.41
CA LYS A 88 -12.84 9.13 -22.15
C LYS A 88 -13.19 8.76 -20.69
N GLY A 89 -13.96 9.61 -19.99
CA GLY A 89 -14.32 9.36 -18.58
C GLY A 89 -14.96 7.99 -18.30
N THR A 90 -15.43 7.31 -19.35
CA THR A 90 -15.95 5.95 -19.35
C THR A 90 -14.90 4.86 -19.13
N ASP A 91 -13.62 5.13 -19.37
CA ASP A 91 -12.58 4.10 -19.44
C ASP A 91 -11.96 3.79 -18.07
N LYS A 92 -12.27 4.60 -17.05
CA LYS A 92 -11.72 4.50 -15.70
C LYS A 92 -12.69 3.80 -14.77
N ILE A 93 -12.20 2.82 -14.01
CA ILE A 93 -12.97 2.23 -12.90
C ILE A 93 -13.24 3.33 -11.86
N ASP A 94 -14.50 3.43 -11.43
CA ASP A 94 -14.85 4.35 -10.35
C ASP A 94 -14.17 3.93 -9.05
N THR A 95 -13.72 4.90 -8.26
CA THR A 95 -13.01 4.63 -7.00
C THR A 95 -13.81 3.76 -6.03
N LYS A 96 -15.15 3.78 -6.07
CA LYS A 96 -16.00 2.89 -5.25
C LYS A 96 -15.77 1.40 -5.54
N HIS A 97 -15.36 1.06 -6.75
CA HIS A 97 -15.07 -0.31 -7.18
C HIS A 97 -13.60 -0.70 -7.00
N LEU A 98 -12.72 0.26 -6.71
CA LEU A 98 -11.33 -0.03 -6.43
C LEU A 98 -11.16 -0.45 -4.97
N PRO A 99 -10.36 -1.49 -4.68
CA PRO A 99 -9.92 -1.80 -3.32
C PRO A 99 -9.29 -0.59 -2.65
N SER A 100 -9.31 -0.52 -1.33
CA SER A 100 -8.72 0.60 -0.57
C SER A 100 -7.23 0.81 -0.87
N THR A 101 -6.52 -0.26 -1.21
CA THR A 101 -5.09 -0.26 -1.55
C THR A 101 -4.79 0.10 -3.01
N CYS A 102 -5.81 0.30 -3.85
CA CYS A 102 -5.65 0.63 -5.26
C CYS A 102 -6.39 1.92 -5.62
N ARG A 103 -6.18 2.97 -4.84
CA ARG A 103 -6.80 4.30 -5.02
C ARG A 103 -5.76 5.41 -5.10
N ASP A 104 -4.56 5.10 -5.57
CA ASP A 104 -3.50 6.09 -5.71
C ASP A 104 -3.83 7.08 -6.83
N ALA A 105 -3.59 8.36 -6.57
CA ALA A 105 -3.60 9.40 -7.60
C ALA A 105 -2.33 9.30 -8.46
N SER A 106 -2.35 9.75 -9.71
CA SER A 106 -1.14 9.78 -10.56
C SER A 106 -0.01 10.63 -9.94
N SER A 107 -0.40 11.66 -9.17
CA SER A 107 0.50 12.53 -8.40
C SER A 107 1.01 11.90 -7.11
N ALA A 108 0.56 10.70 -6.73
CA ALA A 108 1.03 10.03 -5.52
C ALA A 108 2.56 9.91 -5.54
N VAL A 109 3.19 10.35 -4.47
CA VAL A 109 4.65 10.41 -4.35
C VAL A 109 5.12 9.31 -3.42
N CYS A 110 6.37 8.93 -3.64
CA CYS A 110 7.11 8.14 -2.69
C CYS A 110 7.42 8.98 -1.45
N ILE A 111 6.48 9.06 -0.51
CA ILE A 111 6.81 9.52 0.83
C ILE A 111 7.71 8.46 1.45
N GLU A 112 8.98 8.81 1.65
CA GLU A 112 9.78 8.29 2.76
C GLU A 112 8.82 8.18 3.95
N THR A 113 8.70 7.00 4.56
CA THR A 113 7.86 6.83 5.75
C THR A 113 8.14 8.00 6.68
N PRO A 114 7.16 8.85 7.04
CA PRO A 114 7.44 9.94 7.95
C PRO A 114 7.93 9.31 9.25
N ARG A 115 9.23 9.43 9.54
CA ARG A 115 9.75 9.18 10.90
C ARG A 115 9.16 10.17 11.93
N ALA A 116 8.23 11.05 11.52
CA ALA A 116 7.75 12.19 12.27
C ALA A 116 6.31 12.10 12.81
N ASP A 117 5.54 11.02 12.58
CA ASP A 117 4.10 11.02 12.93
C ASP A 117 3.76 10.17 14.17
N PHE A 118 4.70 9.34 14.65
CA PHE A 118 4.52 8.60 15.90
C PHE A 118 4.37 9.51 17.13
N LYS A 119 4.84 10.76 17.05
CA LYS A 119 4.71 11.74 18.15
C LYS A 119 3.26 12.16 18.37
N HIS A 120 2.41 12.17 17.34
CA HIS A 120 1.01 12.58 17.45
C HIS A 120 0.16 11.48 18.13
N PHE A 121 0.38 10.21 17.76
CA PHE A 121 -0.34 9.08 18.36
C PHE A 121 0.09 8.77 19.81
N GLN A 122 1.34 9.04 20.20
CA GLN A 122 1.77 8.86 21.60
C GLN A 122 1.05 9.82 22.57
N LYS A 123 0.70 11.02 22.11
CA LYS A 123 0.05 12.05 22.94
C LYS A 123 -1.41 11.70 23.24
N ILE A 124 -2.11 11.05 22.29
CA ILE A 124 -3.49 10.60 22.47
C ILE A 124 -3.56 9.37 23.41
N SER A 125 -2.58 8.46 23.35
CA SER A 125 -2.57 7.29 24.24
C SER A 125 -2.42 7.64 25.73
N ARG A 126 -1.80 8.77 26.07
CA ARG A 126 -1.64 9.23 27.48
C ARG A 126 -2.94 9.81 28.07
N HIS A 127 -3.89 10.22 27.24
CA HIS A 127 -5.14 10.87 27.68
C HIS A 127 -6.35 9.92 27.75
N ARG A 128 -6.20 8.66 27.30
CA ARG A 128 -7.28 7.66 27.30
C ARG A 128 -7.15 6.60 28.41
N VAL A 129 -6.34 6.87 29.44
CA VAL A 129 -6.36 6.10 30.68
C VAL A 129 -7.55 6.60 31.49
N LEU A 130 -8.61 5.79 31.57
CA LEU A 130 -9.77 6.07 32.40
C LEU A 130 -9.32 6.31 33.86
N PRO A 131 -9.95 7.25 34.61
CA PRO A 131 -9.57 7.54 36.00
C PRO A 131 -9.50 6.29 36.90
N GLU A 132 -10.37 5.32 36.64
CA GLU A 132 -10.42 3.98 37.28
C GLU A 132 -9.10 3.20 37.23
N SER A 133 -8.29 3.36 36.17
CA SER A 133 -7.03 2.62 36.01
C SER A 133 -5.92 3.12 36.93
N ARG A 134 -6.04 4.33 37.51
CA ARG A 134 -5.04 4.91 38.41
C ARG A 134 -5.08 4.28 39.81
N HIS A 135 -6.27 3.90 40.30
CA HIS A 135 -6.42 3.26 41.61
C HIS A 135 -5.86 1.83 41.64
N MET A 136 -5.88 1.11 40.51
CA MET A 136 -5.34 -0.25 40.42
C MET A 136 -3.80 -0.29 40.45
N ALA A 137 -3.12 0.75 39.94
CA ALA A 137 -1.67 0.84 39.96
C ALA A 137 -1.10 1.17 41.35
N GLU A 138 -1.84 1.93 42.16
CA GLU A 138 -1.45 2.26 43.53
C GLU A 138 -1.64 1.08 44.49
N LYS A 139 -2.69 0.27 44.30
CA LYS A 139 -2.95 -0.94 45.11
C LYS A 139 -1.91 -2.05 44.88
N LEU A 140 -1.33 -2.13 43.68
CA LEU A 140 -0.24 -3.05 43.34
C LEU A 140 1.11 -2.65 43.95
N ARG A 141 1.36 -1.36 44.18
CA ARG A 141 2.60 -0.88 44.82
C ARG A 141 2.60 -1.10 46.33
N HIS A 142 1.45 -1.01 46.99
CA HIS A 142 1.33 -1.24 48.42
C HIS A 142 1.41 -2.74 48.81
N SER A 143 1.08 -3.65 47.90
CA SER A 143 1.16 -5.10 48.17
C SER A 143 2.59 -5.66 48.09
N ARG A 144 3.55 -4.91 47.52
CA ARG A 144 4.96 -5.33 47.43
C ARG A 144 5.84 -4.91 48.61
N ALA A 145 5.30 -4.09 49.53
CA ALA A 145 6.03 -3.57 50.68
C ALA A 145 5.77 -4.33 52.00
N GLY A 146 4.84 -5.29 52.01
CA GLY A 146 4.52 -6.09 53.21
C GLY A 146 4.45 -7.57 52.87
N GLY A 147 5.54 -8.31 53.09
CA GLY A 147 5.57 -9.74 52.76
C GLY A 147 6.87 -10.48 53.11
N ASN A 148 7.09 -10.65 54.42
CA ASN A 148 7.77 -11.78 55.06
C ASN A 148 9.30 -11.89 55.09
N LEU A 149 9.85 -11.63 56.29
CA LEU A 149 11.12 -12.13 56.79
C LEU A 149 11.05 -13.66 56.96
N GLY A 150 12.04 -14.36 56.41
CA GLY A 150 12.38 -15.73 56.81
C GLY A 150 11.89 -16.84 55.88
N LEU A 151 12.81 -17.39 55.08
CA LEU A 151 13.19 -18.81 55.20
C LEU A 151 14.48 -19.09 54.40
N SER A 152 15.41 -19.74 55.09
CA SER A 152 16.70 -20.28 54.68
C SER A 152 16.64 -21.23 53.47
N VAL A 153 17.57 -21.09 52.51
CA VAL A 153 18.29 -22.24 51.90
C VAL A 153 19.72 -21.80 51.53
N ARG A 154 20.69 -22.47 52.18
CA ARG A 154 22.13 -22.46 51.88
C ARG A 154 22.42 -23.00 50.47
N LYS A 155 23.35 -22.35 49.74
CA LYS A 155 24.30 -23.01 48.82
C LYS A 155 25.53 -22.10 48.67
N LEU A 156 26.60 -22.36 49.41
CA LEU A 156 27.80 -23.10 48.96
C LEU A 156 28.44 -22.47 47.72
N ILE A 157 29.60 -21.81 47.90
CA ILE A 157 30.91 -22.07 47.28
C ILE A 157 31.79 -20.80 47.43
N GLY A 158 32.99 -20.99 48.00
CA GLY A 158 34.14 -20.07 47.91
C GLY A 158 34.44 -19.29 49.18
#